data_AF-A0A924GD55-F1
#
_entry.id   AF-A0A924GD55-F1
#
_cell.length_a   1.000
_cell.length_b   1.000
_cell.length_c   1.000
_cell.angle_alpha   90.00
_cell.angle_beta   90.00
_cell.angle_gamma   90.00
#
_symmetry.space_group_name_H-M   'P 1'
#
loop_
_entity.id
_entity.type
_entity.pdbx_description
1 polymer ?
#
loop_
_entity_poly.entity_id
_entity_poly.type
_entity_poly.pdbx_seq_one_letter_code
_entity_poly.pdbx_strand_id
1 'polypeptide(L)'
;MPCSFIVDAIRAHRDGRFRASVIDAGTACDIALRDAMRRAHLEPPDSATLGKLTKLIRRRITGLLPDGFYPNLVQVRNDVVHHGKAVDSDTAAIALDLAQRVVHSIYPLDEANDAGLTISA
;
A
#
# COMPACT_ATOMS: atom_id res chain seq x y z
N MET A 1 -6.61 8.78 8.09
CA MET A 1 -7.41 8.14 7.02
C MET A 1 -6.50 7.63 5.91
N PRO A 2 -5.98 6.39 6.00
CA PRO A 2 -5.17 5.77 4.93
C PRO A 2 -5.98 5.35 3.70
N CYS A 3 -7.30 5.16 3.84
CA CYS A 3 -8.17 4.78 2.74
C CYS A 3 -8.24 5.83 1.63
N SER A 4 -8.02 7.12 1.92
CA SER A 4 -8.01 8.17 0.88
C SER A 4 -6.87 7.97 -0.13
N PHE A 5 -5.68 7.58 0.34
CA PHE A 5 -4.54 7.33 -0.54
C PHE A 5 -4.73 6.09 -1.43
N ILE A 6 -5.43 5.05 -0.96
CA ILE A 6 -5.80 3.92 -1.83
C ILE A 6 -6.80 4.36 -2.90
N VAL A 7 -7.81 5.16 -2.55
CA VAL A 7 -8.78 5.69 -3.53
C VAL A 7 -8.06 6.55 -4.58
N ASP A 8 -7.14 7.40 -4.16
CA ASP A 8 -6.36 8.24 -5.07
C ASP A 8 -5.42 7.41 -5.95
N ALA A 9 -4.80 6.36 -5.40
CA ALA A 9 -3.99 5.42 -6.16
C ALA A 9 -4.81 4.70 -7.25
N ILE A 10 -6.02 4.23 -6.92
CA ILE A 10 -6.94 3.60 -7.88
C ILE A 10 -7.30 4.56 -9.01
N ARG A 11 -7.66 5.82 -8.66
CA ARG A 11 -7.97 6.85 -9.66
C ARG A 11 -6.77 7.14 -10.55
N ALA A 12 -5.59 7.31 -9.96
CA ALA A 12 -4.36 7.54 -10.72
C ALA A 12 -4.02 6.39 -11.67
N HIS A 13 -4.22 5.12 -11.26
CA HIS A 13 -4.02 3.97 -12.13
C HIS A 13 -4.97 4.00 -13.33
N ARG A 14 -6.26 4.18 -13.06
CA ARG A 14 -7.31 4.27 -14.09
C ARG A 14 -7.05 5.39 -15.10
N ASP A 15 -6.50 6.51 -14.65
CA ASP A 15 -6.17 7.67 -15.49
C ASP A 15 -4.82 7.49 -16.25
N GLY A 16 -4.16 6.34 -16.16
CA GLY A 16 -2.85 6.09 -16.78
C GLY A 16 -1.66 6.77 -16.08
N ARG A 17 -1.87 7.34 -14.89
CA ARG A 17 -0.84 8.01 -14.07
C ARG A 17 -0.14 7.02 -13.16
N PHE A 18 0.49 6.00 -13.74
CA PHE A 18 1.07 4.85 -13.03
C PHE A 18 2.11 5.24 -11.95
N ARG A 19 2.93 6.25 -12.25
CA ARG A 19 3.88 6.81 -11.27
C ARG A 19 3.18 7.32 -10.01
N ALA A 20 2.10 8.09 -10.17
CA ALA A 20 1.33 8.62 -9.05
C ALA A 20 0.64 7.48 -8.30
N SER A 21 0.04 6.53 -9.02
CA SER A 21 -0.58 5.32 -8.45
C SER A 21 0.35 4.58 -7.50
N VAL A 22 1.59 4.31 -7.91
CA VAL A 22 2.57 3.59 -7.06
C VAL A 22 2.98 4.40 -5.83
N ILE A 23 3.13 5.72 -5.97
CA ILE A 23 3.50 6.59 -4.85
C ILE A 23 2.37 6.63 -3.80
N ASP A 24 1.14 6.79 -4.25
CA ASP A 24 -0.04 6.86 -3.36
C ASP A 24 -0.29 5.50 -2.69
N ALA A 25 -0.17 4.39 -3.44
CA ALA A 25 -0.23 3.03 -2.90
C ALA A 25 0.84 2.79 -1.81
N GLY A 26 2.08 3.20 -2.05
CA GLY A 26 3.16 3.09 -1.07
C GLY A 26 2.91 3.96 0.18
N THR A 27 2.34 5.15 0.00
CA THR A 27 2.00 6.07 1.09
C THR A 27 0.88 5.50 1.96
N ALA A 28 -0.16 4.92 1.34
CA ALA A 28 -1.23 4.24 2.07
C ALA A 28 -0.69 3.12 2.96
N CYS A 29 0.22 2.29 2.42
CA CYS A 29 0.89 1.24 3.18
C CYS A 29 1.75 1.76 4.32
N ASP A 30 2.51 2.85 4.14
CA ASP A 30 3.33 3.43 5.21
C ASP A 30 2.47 3.82 6.42
N ILE A 31 1.35 4.52 6.16
CA ILE A 31 0.40 4.92 7.19
C ILE A 31 -0.24 3.70 7.85
N ALA A 32 -0.70 2.73 7.06
CA ALA A 32 -1.37 1.54 7.57
C ALA A 32 -0.45 0.69 8.44
N LEU A 33 0.80 0.45 8.01
CA LEU A 33 1.76 -0.34 8.77
C LEU A 33 2.17 0.34 10.08
N ARG A 34 2.31 1.67 10.09
CA ARG A 34 2.53 2.41 11.36
C ARG A 34 1.37 2.23 12.32
N ASP A 35 0.13 2.30 11.82
CA ASP A 35 -1.05 2.09 12.65
C ASP A 35 -1.13 0.66 13.19
N ALA A 36 -0.82 -0.34 12.35
CA ALA A 36 -0.73 -1.73 12.79
C ALA A 36 0.33 -1.93 13.89
N MET A 37 1.49 -1.28 13.78
CA MET A 37 2.50 -1.29 14.85
C MET A 37 1.96 -0.68 16.14
N ARG A 38 1.31 0.50 16.08
CA ARG A 38 0.71 1.15 17.26
C ARG A 38 -0.36 0.27 17.92
N ARG A 39 -1.24 -0.36 17.14
CA ARG A 39 -2.27 -1.30 17.64
C ARG A 39 -1.66 -2.54 18.29
N ALA A 40 -0.47 -2.95 17.84
CA ALA A 40 0.29 -4.04 18.44
C ALA A 40 1.19 -3.58 19.61
N HIS A 41 1.06 -2.34 20.10
CA HIS A 41 1.91 -1.73 21.13
C HIS A 41 3.41 -1.76 20.79
N LEU A 42 3.74 -1.66 19.49
CA LEU A 42 5.09 -1.53 18.98
C LEU A 42 5.30 -0.08 18.56
N GLU A 43 6.31 0.58 19.11
CA GLU A 43 6.68 1.93 18.68
C GLU A 43 7.44 1.88 17.34
N PRO A 44 6.87 2.38 16.23
CA PRO A 44 7.64 2.54 15.01
C PRO A 44 8.69 3.64 15.24
N PRO A 45 9.95 3.46 14.84
CA PRO A 45 10.91 4.56 14.86
C PRO A 45 10.37 5.73 14.02
N ASP A 46 10.41 6.96 14.53
CA ASP A 46 9.82 8.12 13.85
C ASP A 46 10.33 8.28 12.40
N SER A 47 11.63 8.06 12.21
CA SER A 47 12.32 8.11 10.92
C SER A 47 12.30 6.80 10.11
N ALA A 48 11.47 5.81 10.49
CA ALA A 48 11.41 4.55 9.76
C ALA A 48 10.86 4.77 8.34
N THR A 49 11.64 4.37 7.33
CA THR A 49 11.14 4.31 5.96
C THR A 49 10.19 3.12 5.79
N LEU A 50 9.37 3.13 4.74
CA LEU A 50 8.51 1.99 4.38
C LEU A 50 9.29 0.66 4.31
N GLY A 51 10.51 0.68 3.76
CA GLY A 51 11.39 -0.50 3.74
C GLY A 51 11.82 -0.98 5.12
N LYS A 52 12.05 -0.06 6.07
CA LYS A 52 12.35 -0.40 7.47
C LYS A 52 11.11 -0.92 8.19
N LEU A 53 9.95 -0.31 7.99
CA LEU A 53 8.67 -0.78 8.52
C LEU A 53 8.37 -2.21 8.04
N THR A 54 8.56 -2.48 6.75
CA THR A 54 8.36 -3.82 6.17
C THR A 54 9.19 -4.89 6.90
N LYS A 55 10.46 -4.60 7.18
CA LYS A 55 11.35 -5.52 7.92
C LYS A 55 10.90 -5.73 9.37
N LEU A 56 10.43 -4.67 10.05
CA LEU A 56 9.94 -4.76 11.41
C LEU A 56 8.65 -5.56 11.49
N ILE A 57 7.68 -5.28 10.62
CA ILE A 57 6.40 -5.98 10.53
C ILE A 57 6.63 -7.47 10.27
N ARG A 58 7.45 -7.85 9.27
CA ARG A 58 7.73 -9.26 8.98
C ARG A 58 8.26 -10.04 10.19
N ARG A 59 8.97 -9.37 11.11
CA ARG A 59 9.54 -10.00 12.31
C ARG A 59 8.60 -10.00 13.51
N ARG A 60 7.64 -9.09 13.57
CA ARG A 60 6.85 -8.80 14.78
C ARG A 60 5.35 -9.07 14.62
N ILE A 61 4.84 -9.00 13.40
CA ILE A 61 3.42 -9.21 13.05
C ILE A 61 3.38 -10.18 11.87
N THR A 62 3.35 -11.47 12.17
CA THR A 62 3.36 -12.54 11.16
C THR A 62 2.07 -12.54 10.33
N GLY A 63 2.18 -12.84 9.03
CA GLY A 63 1.03 -12.96 8.14
C GLY A 63 0.46 -11.63 7.61
N LEU A 64 0.88 -10.47 8.12
CA LEU A 64 0.33 -9.18 7.70
C LEU A 64 0.73 -8.77 6.27
N LEU A 65 1.93 -9.16 5.83
CA LEU A 65 2.49 -8.73 4.56
C LEU A 65 2.40 -9.86 3.53
N PRO A 66 1.74 -9.65 2.37
CA PRO A 66 1.67 -10.64 1.32
C PRO A 66 3.05 -10.92 0.70
N ASP A 67 3.16 -12.06 0.04
CA ASP A 67 4.33 -12.40 -0.76
C ASP A 67 4.53 -11.38 -1.88
N GLY A 68 5.80 -11.12 -2.21
CA GLY A 68 6.13 -10.09 -3.20
C GLY A 68 5.94 -8.64 -2.74
N PHE A 69 5.41 -8.37 -1.54
CA PHE A 69 5.20 -6.98 -1.06
C PHE A 69 6.46 -6.11 -1.17
N TYR A 70 7.62 -6.63 -0.79
CA TYR A 70 8.87 -5.87 -0.87
C TYR A 70 9.32 -5.59 -2.32
N PRO A 71 9.57 -6.62 -3.16
CA PRO A 71 10.04 -6.37 -4.52
C PRO A 71 9.02 -5.65 -5.41
N ASN A 72 7.71 -5.87 -5.19
CA ASN A 72 6.68 -5.40 -6.13
C ASN A 72 6.01 -4.08 -5.71
N LEU A 73 6.06 -3.68 -4.44
CA LEU A 73 5.57 -2.38 -4.00
C LEU A 73 6.70 -1.50 -3.47
N VAL A 74 7.43 -1.96 -2.45
CA VAL A 74 8.43 -1.12 -1.76
C VAL A 74 9.57 -0.73 -2.69
N GLN A 75 10.13 -1.71 -3.41
CA GLN A 75 11.24 -1.46 -4.33
C GLN A 75 10.78 -0.63 -5.53
N VAL A 76 9.64 -0.96 -6.15
CA VAL A 76 9.06 -0.17 -7.26
C VAL A 76 8.81 1.28 -6.84
N ARG A 77 8.21 1.51 -5.67
CA ARG A 77 7.98 2.87 -5.16
C ARG A 77 9.29 3.62 -4.93
N ASN A 78 10.32 2.95 -4.40
CA ASN A 78 11.64 3.58 -4.23
C ASN A 78 12.30 3.90 -5.57
N ASP A 79 12.21 3.00 -6.55
CA ASP A 79 12.70 3.19 -7.91
C ASP A 79 12.03 4.40 -8.60
N VAL A 80 10.73 4.53 -8.44
CA VAL A 80 9.98 5.68 -8.94
C VAL A 80 10.40 6.96 -8.20
N VAL A 81 10.36 6.98 -6.86
CA VAL A 81 10.58 8.20 -6.07
C VAL A 81 12.02 8.69 -6.11
N HIS A 82 13.00 7.80 -5.96
CA HIS A 82 14.41 8.16 -5.78
C HIS A 82 15.24 8.04 -7.06
N HIS A 83 14.82 7.22 -8.02
CA HIS A 83 15.58 6.97 -9.24
C HIS A 83 14.88 7.47 -10.51
N GLY A 84 13.67 8.02 -10.39
CA GLY A 84 12.93 8.57 -11.53
C GLY A 84 12.54 7.50 -12.56
N LYS A 85 12.57 6.20 -12.19
CA LYS A 85 12.25 5.13 -13.14
C LYS A 85 10.79 5.25 -13.59
N ALA A 86 10.57 4.99 -14.88
CA ALA A 86 9.24 4.79 -15.44
C ALA A 86 8.66 3.47 -14.90
N VAL A 87 7.33 3.42 -14.81
CA VAL A 87 6.60 2.23 -14.39
C VAL A 87 5.44 2.01 -15.36
N ASP A 88 5.28 0.77 -15.81
CA ASP A 88 4.20 0.38 -16.70
C ASP A 88 2.89 0.06 -15.94
N SER A 89 1.83 -0.17 -16.70
CA SER A 89 0.49 -0.45 -16.18
C SER A 89 0.46 -1.69 -15.29
N ASP A 90 1.12 -2.77 -15.71
CA ASP A 90 1.08 -4.07 -15.04
C ASP A 90 1.84 -4.03 -13.70
N THR A 91 3.03 -3.44 -13.70
CA THR A 91 3.83 -3.23 -12.49
C THR A 91 3.08 -2.35 -11.50
N ALA A 92 2.44 -1.28 -11.98
CA ALA A 92 1.62 -0.41 -11.13
C ALA A 92 0.36 -1.12 -10.60
N ALA A 93 -0.27 -1.98 -11.39
CA ALA A 93 -1.42 -2.77 -10.96
C ALA A 93 -1.04 -3.77 -9.85
N ILE A 94 0.09 -4.48 -10.00
CA ILE A 94 0.60 -5.40 -8.98
C ILE A 94 0.91 -4.64 -7.68
N ALA A 95 1.58 -3.50 -7.77
CA ALA A 95 1.88 -2.67 -6.61
C ALA A 95 0.59 -2.21 -5.89
N LEU A 96 -0.41 -1.79 -6.67
CA LEU A 96 -1.71 -1.35 -6.15
C LEU A 96 -2.49 -2.48 -5.46
N ASP A 97 -2.58 -3.66 -6.08
CA ASP A 97 -3.23 -4.85 -5.49
C ASP A 97 -2.59 -5.24 -4.14
N LEU A 98 -1.26 -5.27 -4.08
CA LEU A 98 -0.54 -5.56 -2.83
C LEU A 98 -0.83 -4.51 -1.74
N ALA A 99 -0.93 -3.23 -2.12
CA ALA A 99 -1.26 -2.16 -1.20
C ALA A 99 -2.71 -2.28 -0.69
N GLN A 100 -3.66 -2.59 -1.58
CA GLN A 100 -5.05 -2.82 -1.21
C GLN A 100 -5.18 -3.97 -0.21
N ARG A 101 -4.53 -5.11 -0.44
CA ARG A 101 -4.56 -6.26 0.47
C ARG A 101 -4.05 -5.90 1.86
N VAL A 102 -2.91 -5.19 1.94
CA VAL A 102 -2.35 -4.76 3.23
C VAL A 102 -3.27 -3.76 3.92
N VAL A 103 -3.74 -2.73 3.23
CA VAL A 103 -4.63 -1.72 3.83
C VAL A 103 -5.93 -2.37 4.29
N HIS A 104 -6.54 -3.24 3.48
CA HIS A 104 -7.76 -3.94 3.84
C HIS A 104 -7.57 -4.89 5.03
N SER A 105 -6.42 -5.55 5.16
CA SER A 105 -6.13 -6.40 6.33
C SER A 105 -6.05 -5.62 7.65
N ILE A 106 -5.74 -4.32 7.61
CA ILE A 106 -5.58 -3.44 8.78
C ILE A 106 -6.86 -2.64 9.05
N TYR A 107 -7.55 -2.28 7.97
CA TYR A 107 -8.82 -1.56 7.95
C TYR A 107 -9.81 -2.37 7.11
N PRO A 108 -10.34 -3.48 7.64
CA PRO A 108 -11.44 -4.17 6.99
C PRO A 108 -12.56 -3.14 6.89
N LEU A 109 -13.02 -2.88 5.66
CA LEU A 109 -14.30 -2.22 5.49
C LEU A 109 -15.31 -3.19 6.08
N ASP A 110 -16.13 -2.75 7.04
CA ASP A 110 -17.30 -3.53 7.44
C ASP A 110 -18.04 -3.89 6.14
N GLU A 111 -18.21 -5.19 5.87
CA GLU A 111 -18.82 -5.75 4.65
C GLU A 111 -20.28 -5.26 4.43
N ALA A 112 -20.81 -4.43 5.33
CA ALA A 112 -22.13 -3.81 5.26
C ALA A 112 -22.27 -2.65 4.25
N ASN A 113 -21.19 -2.21 3.59
CA ASN A 113 -21.26 -1.13 2.58
C ASN A 113 -21.11 -1.60 1.12
N ASP A 114 -21.28 -2.90 0.86
CA ASP A 114 -21.20 -3.51 -0.48
C ASP A 114 -22.41 -3.19 -1.39
N ALA A 115 -23.31 -2.29 -0.97
CA ALA A 115 -24.48 -1.87 -1.76
C ALA A 115 -24.20 -0.73 -2.76
N GLY A 116 -22.96 -0.22 -2.88
CA GLY A 116 -22.69 1.06 -3.55
C GLY A 116 -21.74 1.08 -4.75
N LEU A 117 -20.98 0.02 -5.03
CA LEU A 117 -20.00 0.01 -6.13
C LEU A 117 -20.18 -1.19 -7.05
N THR A 118 -21.34 -1.29 -7.67
CA THR A 118 -21.52 -2.08 -8.90
C THR A 118 -20.71 -1.43 -10.01
N ILE A 119 -19.50 -1.93 -10.28
CA ILE A 119 -18.85 -1.72 -11.58
C ILE A 119 -19.55 -2.67 -12.55
N SER A 120 -20.50 -2.12 -13.32
CA SER A 120 -21.07 -2.84 -14.45
C SER A 120 -20.01 -2.95 -15.55
N ALA A 121 -19.83 -4.18 -16.05
CA ALA A 121 -19.08 -4.49 -17.27
C ALA A 121 -19.78 -3.92 -18.52
#